data_AF-A0A352Z0P3-F1
#
_entry.id   AF-A0A352Z0P3-F1
#
_cell.length_a   1.000
_cell.length_b   1.000
_cell.length_c   1.000
_cell.angle_alpha   90.00
_cell.angle_beta   90.00
_cell.angle_gamma   90.00
#
_symmetry.space_group_name_H-M   'P 1'
#
loop_
_entity.id
_entity.type
_entity.pdbx_description
1 polymer ?
#
loop_
_entity_poly.entity_id
_entity_poly.type
_entity_poly.pdbx_seq_one_letter_code
_entity_poly.pdbx_strand_id
1 'polypeptide(L)'
;MQFIITIDTEGDNQWDHGRDLTVENIKFVPRFHALCEDYGIKPTYLVTSEICNDAYARDLFTGYISDGRAELGAHLHSWSTPPFIDSEGFRENDANHAFASELPYDLLNYKIANLTEQISASFGKRPTS
;
A
#
# COMPACT_ATOMS: atom_id res chain seq x y z
N MET A 1 10.16 -11.22 25.05
CA MET A 1 8.93 -10.84 24.32
C MET A 1 9.39 -10.25 23.00
N GLN A 2 8.85 -10.70 21.87
CA GLN A 2 9.08 -10.07 20.56
C GLN A 2 7.77 -9.41 20.13
N PHE A 3 7.84 -8.21 19.58
CA PHE A 3 6.70 -7.51 18.98
C PHE A 3 7.17 -6.81 17.71
N ILE A 4 6.22 -6.55 16.82
CA ILE A 4 6.43 -5.78 15.59
C ILE A 4 5.36 -4.69 15.53
N ILE A 5 5.66 -3.62 14.79
CA ILE A 5 4.69 -2.57 14.47
C ILE A 5 4.54 -2.55 12.96
N THR A 6 3.33 -2.82 12.49
CA THR A 6 2.94 -2.68 11.09
C THR A 6 2.01 -1.49 10.93
N ILE A 7 2.06 -0.85 9.78
CA ILE A 7 1.24 0.31 9.45
C ILE A 7 0.67 0.10 8.06
N ASP A 8 -0.64 -0.05 8.00
CA ASP A 8 -1.39 -0.14 6.75
C ASP A 8 -1.50 1.28 6.21
N THR A 9 -0.72 1.57 5.17
CA THR A 9 -0.78 2.85 4.47
C THR A 9 -1.84 2.74 3.39
N GLU A 10 -2.95 3.43 3.58
CA GLU A 10 -4.16 3.33 2.76
C GLU A 10 -4.58 4.70 2.20
N GLY A 11 -5.38 4.70 1.13
CA GLY A 11 -5.96 5.90 0.56
C GLY A 11 -6.89 6.69 1.49
N ASP A 12 -6.92 8.01 1.32
CA ASP A 12 -7.73 8.93 2.10
C ASP A 12 -9.23 8.66 1.90
N ASN A 13 -9.93 8.36 3.00
CA ASN A 13 -11.37 8.12 2.99
C ASN A 13 -11.81 7.12 1.90
N GLN A 14 -11.04 6.08 1.66
CA GLN A 14 -11.27 5.13 0.56
C GLN A 14 -12.69 4.54 0.50
N TRP A 15 -13.42 4.48 1.62
CA TRP A 15 -14.80 4.00 1.68
C TRP A 15 -15.85 4.99 1.13
N ASP A 16 -15.46 6.22 0.79
CA ASP A 16 -16.33 7.20 0.14
C ASP A 16 -16.22 7.03 -1.38
N HIS A 17 -17.01 6.12 -1.92
CA HIS A 17 -16.87 5.64 -3.31
C HIS A 17 -17.01 6.74 -4.37
N GLY A 18 -16.29 6.59 -5.49
CA GLY A 18 -16.36 7.50 -6.65
C GLY A 18 -15.57 8.80 -6.52
N ARG A 19 -14.86 8.99 -5.40
CA ARG A 19 -13.87 10.07 -5.22
C ARG A 19 -12.52 9.71 -5.83
N ASP A 20 -11.67 10.71 -6.00
CA ASP A 20 -10.26 10.46 -6.31
C ASP A 20 -9.59 9.78 -5.11
N LEU A 21 -8.85 8.70 -5.37
CA LEU A 21 -8.04 8.02 -4.37
C LEU A 21 -6.74 8.81 -4.15
N THR A 22 -6.71 9.61 -3.09
CA THR A 22 -5.53 10.40 -2.68
C THR A 22 -4.82 9.74 -1.49
N VAL A 23 -3.59 10.16 -1.20
CA VAL A 23 -2.77 9.64 -0.07
C VAL A 23 -2.11 10.78 0.71
N GLU A 24 -2.83 11.88 0.91
CA GLU A 24 -2.38 13.06 1.64
C GLU A 24 -2.05 12.75 3.11
N ASN A 25 -2.71 11.73 3.68
CA ASN A 25 -2.37 11.18 4.99
C ASN A 25 -0.90 10.75 5.14
N ILE A 26 -0.19 10.41 4.05
CA ILE A 26 1.22 9.99 4.11
C ILE A 26 2.15 11.11 4.58
N LYS A 27 1.76 12.38 4.41
CA LYS A 27 2.50 13.53 4.94
C LYS A 27 2.59 13.54 6.47
N PHE A 28 1.79 12.72 7.16
CA PHE A 28 1.84 12.56 8.62
C PHE A 28 2.68 11.36 9.10
N VAL A 29 3.07 10.45 8.20
CA VAL A 29 3.96 9.32 8.51
C VAL A 29 5.29 9.76 9.14
N PRO A 30 5.97 10.85 8.71
CA PRO A 30 7.24 11.26 9.32
C PRO A 30 7.18 11.47 10.83
N ARG A 31 6.06 12.02 11.34
CA ARG A 31 5.87 12.20 12.79
C ARG A 31 5.83 10.87 13.53
N PHE A 32 5.17 9.87 12.97
CA PHE A 32 5.11 8.53 13.57
C PHE A 32 6.42 7.78 13.43
N HIS A 33 7.10 7.91 12.28
CA HIS A 33 8.42 7.30 12.06
C HIS A 33 9.44 7.81 13.08
N ALA A 34 9.51 9.12 13.31
CA ALA A 34 10.39 9.71 14.32
C ALA A 34 10.12 9.14 15.73
N LEU A 35 8.85 8.92 16.07
CA LEU A 35 8.48 8.26 17.33
C LEU A 35 9.00 6.82 17.38
N CYS A 36 8.89 6.05 16.29
CA CYS A 36 9.48 4.71 16.23
C CYS A 36 11.01 4.76 16.43
N GLU A 37 11.69 5.72 15.82
CA GLU A 37 13.14 5.92 15.98
C GLU A 37 13.54 6.22 17.43
N ASP A 38 12.78 7.08 18.13
CA ASP A 38 13.01 7.40 19.55
C ASP A 38 12.96 6.15 20.45
N TYR A 39 12.15 5.15 20.08
CA TYR A 39 12.04 3.88 20.78
C TYR A 39 12.90 2.76 20.17
N GLY A 40 13.71 3.04 19.14
CA GLY A 40 14.55 2.07 18.45
C GLY A 40 13.76 0.98 17.70
N ILE A 41 12.52 1.28 17.30
CA ILE A 41 11.63 0.36 16.58
C ILE A 41 11.77 0.59 15.08
N LYS A 42 11.92 -0.49 14.32
CA LYS A 42 11.85 -0.48 12.85
C LYS A 42 10.45 -0.88 12.40
N PRO A 43 9.61 0.06 11.94
CA PRO A 43 8.27 -0.27 11.48
C PRO A 43 8.29 -0.98 10.12
N THR A 44 7.24 -1.75 9.85
CA THR A 44 6.92 -2.27 8.51
C THR A 44 5.73 -1.49 7.96
N TYR A 45 5.90 -0.78 6.84
CA TYR A 45 4.80 -0.10 6.15
C TYR A 45 4.23 -1.02 5.08
N LEU A 46 2.94 -1.33 5.18
CA LEU A 46 2.21 -2.12 4.18
C LEU A 46 1.59 -1.15 3.17
N VAL A 47 2.01 -1.24 1.91
CA VAL A 47 1.70 -0.23 0.88
C VAL A 47 0.74 -0.76 -0.19
N THR A 48 -0.21 0.09 -0.58
CA THR A 48 -1.20 -0.15 -1.64
C THR A 48 -0.73 0.39 -3.00
N SER A 49 -1.54 0.20 -4.05
CA SER A 49 -1.19 0.66 -5.41
C SER A 49 -1.11 2.18 -5.51
N GLU A 50 -2.05 2.90 -4.88
CA GLU A 50 -2.07 4.36 -4.86
C GLU A 50 -0.84 4.96 -4.13
N ILE A 51 -0.33 4.28 -3.10
CA ILE A 51 0.92 4.65 -2.42
C ILE A 51 2.12 4.49 -3.36
N CYS A 52 2.14 3.42 -4.17
CA CYS A 52 3.17 3.23 -5.19
C CYS A 52 3.12 4.31 -6.28
N ASN A 53 1.94 4.85 -6.58
CA ASN A 53 1.76 5.84 -7.64
C ASN A 53 2.05 7.28 -7.18
N ASP A 54 2.07 7.54 -5.87
CA ASP A 54 2.33 8.87 -5.33
C ASP A 54 3.82 9.21 -5.22
N ALA A 55 4.21 10.36 -5.76
CA ALA A 55 5.62 10.77 -5.80
C ALA A 55 6.21 11.09 -4.42
N TYR A 56 5.40 11.66 -3.51
CA TYR A 56 5.86 12.01 -2.17
C TYR A 56 6.08 10.74 -1.33
N ALA A 57 5.12 9.81 -1.36
CA ALA A 57 5.23 8.53 -0.68
C ALA A 57 6.44 7.72 -1.19
N ARG A 58 6.67 7.72 -2.51
CA ARG A 58 7.86 7.11 -3.12
C ARG A 58 9.17 7.64 -2.56
N ASP A 59 9.34 8.96 -2.57
CA ASP A 59 10.55 9.61 -2.04
C ASP A 59 10.74 9.28 -0.55
N LEU A 60 9.66 9.44 0.23
CA LEU A 60 9.66 9.22 1.67
C LEU A 60 10.07 7.80 2.04
N PHE A 61 9.37 6.79 1.51
CA PHE A 61 9.62 5.40 1.87
C PHE A 61 10.92 4.88 1.27
N THR A 62 11.34 5.36 0.10
CA THR A 62 12.67 5.02 -0.46
C THR A 62 13.77 5.45 0.50
N GLY A 63 13.68 6.64 1.10
CA GLY A 63 14.62 7.10 2.12
C GLY A 63 14.65 6.19 3.35
N TYR A 64 13.49 5.77 3.87
CA TYR A 64 13.43 4.89 5.04
C TYR A 64 14.02 3.50 4.78
N ILE A 65 13.77 2.91 3.61
CA ILE A 65 14.29 1.57 3.28
C ILE A 65 15.75 1.55 2.85
N SER A 66 16.27 2.64 2.26
CA SER A 66 17.69 2.73 1.88
C SER A 66 18.57 2.79 3.12
N ASP A 67 18.08 3.47 4.16
CA ASP A 67 18.76 3.63 5.44
C ASP A 67 18.57 2.44 6.39
N GLY A 68 17.76 1.43 5.97
CA GLY A 68 17.44 0.27 6.80
C GLY A 68 16.63 0.61 8.07
N ARG A 69 15.86 1.70 8.01
CA ARG A 69 15.04 2.24 9.11
C ARG A 69 13.61 1.71 9.09
N ALA A 70 13.17 1.13 7.99
CA ALA A 70 11.87 0.47 7.87
C ALA A 70 11.92 -0.72 6.89
N GLU A 71 10.85 -1.53 6.92
CA GLU A 71 10.51 -2.53 5.90
C GLU A 71 9.30 -2.06 5.08
N LEU A 72 9.18 -2.52 3.83
CA LEU A 72 7.96 -2.43 3.03
C LEU A 72 7.35 -3.81 2.79
N GLY A 73 6.05 -3.92 3.03
CA GLY A 73 5.22 -5.06 2.67
C GLY A 73 4.08 -4.65 1.73
N ALA A 74 3.40 -5.63 1.15
CA ALA A 74 2.28 -5.41 0.25
C ALA A 74 0.94 -5.36 1.01
N HIS A 75 0.10 -4.35 0.72
CA HIS A 75 -1.27 -4.28 1.20
C HIS A 75 -2.23 -4.26 0.02
N LEU A 76 -2.80 -5.42 -0.33
CA LEU A 76 -3.63 -5.53 -1.53
C LEU A 76 -5.04 -4.99 -1.30
N HIS A 77 -5.39 -3.94 -2.04
CA HIS A 77 -6.78 -3.49 -2.17
C HIS A 77 -7.33 -3.87 -3.55
N SER A 78 -8.45 -4.58 -3.56
CA SER A 78 -9.00 -5.15 -4.80
C SER A 78 -9.57 -4.08 -5.74
N TRP A 79 -10.01 -2.96 -5.17
CA TRP A 79 -10.61 -1.82 -5.88
C TRP A 79 -9.59 -0.78 -6.37
N SER A 80 -8.34 -0.79 -5.92
CA SER A 80 -7.30 0.15 -6.38
C SER A 80 -6.10 -0.52 -7.06
N THR A 81 -5.89 -1.83 -6.88
CA THR A 81 -4.79 -2.55 -7.54
C THR A 81 -5.21 -3.12 -8.90
N PRO A 82 -4.55 -2.74 -10.02
CA PRO A 82 -4.78 -3.36 -11.33
C PRO A 82 -4.40 -4.86 -11.36
N PRO A 83 -4.92 -5.66 -12.30
CA PRO A 83 -5.85 -5.29 -13.37
C PRO A 83 -7.30 -5.15 -12.90
N PHE A 84 -8.09 -4.39 -13.66
CA PHE A 84 -9.52 -4.21 -13.46
C PHE A 84 -10.33 -4.89 -14.56
N ILE A 85 -11.55 -5.31 -14.25
CA ILE A 85 -12.51 -5.88 -15.19
C ILE A 85 -13.68 -4.92 -15.30
N ASP A 86 -14.19 -4.71 -16.51
CA ASP A 86 -15.41 -3.91 -16.73
C ASP A 86 -16.65 -4.71 -16.31
N SER A 87 -16.81 -4.86 -14.99
CA SER A 87 -17.91 -5.53 -14.31
C SER A 87 -18.09 -4.89 -12.94
N GLU A 88 -19.33 -4.88 -12.45
CA GLU A 88 -19.69 -4.38 -11.12
C GLU A 88 -18.78 -4.99 -10.04
N GLY A 89 -18.26 -4.14 -9.14
CA GLY A 89 -17.33 -4.50 -8.06
C GLY A 89 -15.88 -4.78 -8.46
N PHE A 90 -15.57 -4.89 -9.77
CA PHE A 90 -14.23 -5.24 -10.26
C PHE A 90 -13.51 -4.11 -11.03
N ARG A 91 -14.14 -2.94 -11.13
CA ARG A 91 -13.56 -1.71 -11.72
C ARG A 91 -12.73 -0.96 -10.68
N GLU A 92 -11.87 -0.06 -11.17
CA GLU A 92 -11.13 0.87 -10.32
C GLU A 92 -12.10 1.75 -9.52
N ASN A 93 -11.91 1.79 -8.20
CA ASN A 93 -12.72 2.50 -7.22
C ASN A 93 -14.25 2.33 -7.40
N ASP A 94 -14.69 1.12 -7.74
CA ASP A 94 -16.11 0.80 -7.94
C ASP A 94 -16.96 1.06 -6.69
N ALA A 95 -18.24 1.39 -6.83
CA ALA A 95 -19.11 1.60 -5.68
C ALA A 95 -19.35 0.32 -4.85
N ASN A 96 -19.17 -0.85 -5.46
CA ASN A 96 -19.33 -2.14 -4.80
C ASN A 96 -17.97 -2.82 -4.58
N HIS A 97 -17.00 -2.11 -3.98
CA HIS A 97 -15.66 -2.59 -3.64
C HIS A 97 -15.63 -4.09 -3.27
N ALA A 98 -15.27 -4.94 -4.23
CA ALA A 98 -15.16 -6.37 -3.95
C ALA A 98 -13.99 -6.61 -3.00
N PHE A 99 -14.15 -7.47 -2.00
CA PHE A 99 -13.06 -7.92 -1.16
C PHE A 99 -12.20 -8.95 -1.90
N ALA A 100 -10.95 -9.12 -1.44
CA ALA A 100 -10.02 -10.09 -2.04
C ALA A 100 -10.59 -11.53 -2.05
N SER A 101 -11.39 -11.89 -1.05
CA SER A 101 -12.06 -13.19 -0.95
C SER A 101 -13.18 -13.40 -1.98
N GLU A 102 -13.66 -12.34 -2.62
CA GLU A 102 -14.73 -12.37 -3.61
C GLU A 102 -14.17 -12.38 -5.05
N LEU A 103 -12.87 -12.18 -5.21
CA LEU A 103 -12.23 -12.21 -6.52
C LEU A 103 -12.09 -13.65 -7.04
N PRO A 104 -12.24 -13.86 -8.36
CA PRO A 104 -11.75 -15.07 -9.00
C PRO A 104 -10.27 -15.29 -8.67
N TYR A 105 -9.88 -16.54 -8.41
CA TYR A 105 -8.53 -16.89 -7.98
C TYR A 105 -7.44 -16.35 -8.91
N ASP A 106 -7.64 -16.45 -10.23
CA ASP A 106 -6.68 -15.94 -11.20
C ASP A 106 -6.56 -14.42 -11.14
N LEU A 107 -7.68 -13.70 -10.96
CA LEU A 107 -7.66 -12.24 -10.81
C LEU A 107 -6.91 -11.81 -9.55
N LEU A 108 -7.12 -12.49 -8.43
CA LEU A 108 -6.39 -12.23 -7.19
C LEU A 108 -4.88 -12.43 -7.39
N ASN A 109 -4.47 -13.53 -8.04
CA ASN A 109 -3.06 -13.78 -8.34
C ASN A 109 -2.45 -12.69 -9.23
N TYR A 110 -3.17 -12.25 -10.26
CA TYR A 110 -2.69 -11.17 -11.13
C TYR A 110 -2.54 -9.86 -10.38
N LYS A 111 -3.48 -9.50 -9.49
CA LYS A 111 -3.39 -8.28 -8.69
C LYS A 111 -2.23 -8.34 -7.68
N ILE A 112 -2.01 -9.48 -7.03
CA ILE A 112 -0.86 -9.67 -6.11
C ILE A 112 0.47 -9.53 -6.87
N ALA A 113 0.57 -10.15 -8.05
CA ALA A 113 1.76 -10.03 -8.90
C ALA A 113 1.98 -8.57 -9.33
N ASN A 114 0.93 -7.87 -9.75
CA ASN A 114 1.00 -6.48 -10.17
C ASN A 114 1.44 -5.56 -9.02
N LEU A 115 0.85 -5.67 -7.83
CA LEU A 115 1.26 -4.87 -6.67
C LEU A 115 2.72 -5.14 -6.30
N THR A 116 3.14 -6.41 -6.35
CA THR A 116 4.53 -6.78 -6.09
C THR A 116 5.50 -6.10 -7.07
N GLU A 117 5.14 -6.06 -8.35
CA GLU A 117 5.93 -5.38 -9.39
C GLU A 117 5.91 -3.86 -9.21
N GLN A 118 4.76 -3.27 -8.88
CA GLN A 118 4.62 -1.83 -8.59
C GLN A 118 5.52 -1.41 -7.43
N ILE A 119 5.51 -2.16 -6.32
CA ILE A 119 6.36 -1.88 -5.15
C ILE A 119 7.84 -2.00 -5.56
N SER A 120 8.19 -3.07 -6.28
CA SER A 120 9.57 -3.28 -6.75
C SER A 120 10.07 -2.14 -7.64
N ALA A 121 9.23 -1.66 -8.57
CA ALA A 121 9.56 -0.57 -9.47
C ALA A 121 9.59 0.80 -8.77
N SER A 122 8.74 1.01 -7.77
CA SER A 122 8.57 2.30 -7.11
C SER A 122 9.65 2.57 -6.08
N PHE A 123 10.10 1.53 -5.37
CA PHE A 123 11.00 1.62 -4.23
C PHE A 123 12.33 0.86 -4.41
N GLY A 124 12.50 0.15 -5.53
CA GLY A 124 13.73 -0.58 -5.85
C GLY A 124 13.97 -1.85 -5.01
N LYS A 125 12.99 -2.27 -4.21
CA LYS A 125 13.01 -3.52 -3.43
C LYS A 125 11.68 -4.24 -3.57
N ARG A 126 11.75 -5.57 -3.74
CA ARG A 126 10.57 -6.42 -3.73
C ARG A 126 10.05 -6.56 -2.30
N PRO A 127 8.72 -6.49 -2.07
CA PRO A 127 8.16 -6.71 -0.74
C PRO A 127 8.42 -8.15 -0.29
N THR A 128 8.67 -8.32 1.01
CA THR A 128 8.89 -9.63 1.66
C THR A 128 7.78 -10.02 2.62
N SER A 129 6.86 -9.09 2.86
CA SER A 129 5.66 -9.21 3.69
C SER A 129 4.41 -8.85 2.90
#